data_AF-A0A961TW86-F1
#
_entry.id   AF-A0A961TW86-F1
#
_cell.length_a   1.000
_cell.length_b   1.000
_cell.length_c   1.000
_cell.angle_alpha   90.00
_cell.angle_beta   90.00
_cell.angle_gamma   90.00
#
_symmetry.space_group_name_H-M   'P 1'
#
loop_
_entity.id
_entity.type
_entity.pdbx_description
1 polymer ?
#
loop_
_entity_poly.entity_id
_entity_poly.type
_entity_poly.pdbx_seq_one_letter_code
_entity_poly.pdbx_strand_id
1 'polypeptide(L)'
;MSALVLIAGIFGAAGVGLAALAAHAGGADLNPAALMLLVHAPALLALGLAPASKTMRTGGFVLAAGVLLFAGDLAARHFLGHK
;
A
#
# COMPACT_ATOMS: atom_id res chain seq x y z
N MET A 1 -1.11 -10.22 17.40
CA MET A 1 -0.96 -9.07 16.49
C MET A 1 -1.92 -9.26 15.32
N SER A 2 -2.74 -8.26 14.96
CA SER A 2 -3.66 -8.37 13.82
C SER A 2 -2.87 -8.41 12.50
N ALA A 3 -3.29 -9.22 11.53
CA ALA A 3 -2.64 -9.27 10.20
C ALA A 3 -2.64 -7.89 9.51
N LEU A 4 -3.65 -7.05 9.77
CA LEU A 4 -3.71 -5.68 9.25
C LEU A 4 -2.55 -4.80 9.74
N VAL A 5 -2.05 -5.03 10.96
CA VAL A 5 -0.88 -4.29 11.50
C VAL A 5 0.38 -4.65 10.72
N LEU A 6 0.57 -5.93 10.40
CA LEU A 6 1.71 -6.37 9.59
C LEU A 6 1.63 -5.81 8.16
N ILE A 7 0.46 -5.87 7.54
CA ILE A 7 0.23 -5.31 6.20
C ILE A 7 0.49 -3.79 6.20
N ALA A 8 0.02 -3.07 7.22
CA ALA A 8 0.27 -1.64 7.36
C ALA A 8 1.78 -1.31 7.41
N GLY A 9 2.56 -2.09 8.17
CA GLY A 9 4.01 -1.94 8.23
C GLY A 9 4.69 -2.19 6.88
N ILE A 10 4.29 -3.25 6.17
CA ILE A 10 4.81 -3.56 4.83
C ILE A 10 4.45 -2.44 3.84
N PHE A 11 3.22 -1.95 3.85
CA PHE A 11 2.79 -0.85 2.99
C PHE A 11 3.55 0.44 3.30
N GLY A 12 3.76 0.77 4.57
CA GLY A 12 4.57 1.92 4.96
C GLY A 12 6.00 1.82 4.43
N ALA A 13 6.68 0.68 4.65
CA ALA A 13 8.05 0.47 4.20
C ALA A 13 8.16 0.50 2.65
N ALA A 14 7.28 -0.20 1.96
CA ALA A 14 7.24 -0.22 0.49
C ALA A 14 6.93 1.17 -0.08
N GLY A 15 5.97 1.89 0.51
CA GLY A 15 5.60 3.23 0.09
C GLY A 15 6.75 4.23 0.23
N VAL A 16 7.50 4.20 1.33
CA VAL A 16 8.72 5.02 1.50
C VAL A 16 9.77 4.64 0.46
N GLY A 17 9.99 3.34 0.22
CA GLY A 17 10.95 2.87 -0.78
C GLY A 17 10.62 3.33 -2.20
N LEU A 18 9.35 3.22 -2.61
CA LEU A 18 8.89 3.68 -3.92
C LEU A 18 8.92 5.21 -4.03
N ALA A 19 8.58 5.95 -2.97
CA ALA A 19 8.69 7.41 -2.95
C ALA A 19 10.15 7.87 -3.13
N ALA A 20 11.08 7.21 -2.42
CA ALA A 20 12.50 7.49 -2.56
C ALA A 20 13.01 7.21 -3.98
N LEU A 21 12.59 6.08 -4.57
CA LEU A 21 12.95 5.73 -5.94
C LEU A 21 12.38 6.72 -6.95
N ALA A 22 11.09 7.08 -6.83
CA ALA A 22 10.45 8.08 -7.69
C ALA A 22 11.15 9.44 -7.61
N ALA A 23 11.61 9.85 -6.42
CA ALA A 23 12.30 11.12 -6.21
C ALA A 23 13.71 11.17 -6.80
N HIS A 24 14.46 10.06 -6.78
CA HIS A 24 15.87 10.05 -7.20
C HIS A 24 16.08 9.49 -8.62
N ALA A 25 15.31 8.48 -9.02
CA ALA A 25 15.43 7.81 -10.31
C ALA A 25 14.28 8.14 -11.29
N GLY A 26 13.26 8.85 -10.82
CA GLY A 26 12.05 9.13 -11.61
C GLY A 26 11.10 7.93 -11.67
N GLY A 27 10.07 8.04 -12.52
CA GLY A 27 9.04 7.02 -12.69
C GLY A 27 7.65 7.59 -12.44
N ALA A 28 6.95 7.94 -13.54
CA ALA A 28 5.62 8.54 -13.47
C ALA A 28 4.61 7.66 -12.71
N ASP A 29 4.71 6.33 -12.86
CA ASP A 29 3.83 5.36 -12.22
C ASP A 29 4.20 5.08 -10.74
N LEU A 30 5.46 5.31 -10.37
CA LEU A 30 5.97 4.99 -9.02
C LEU A 30 5.46 5.96 -7.96
N ASN A 31 5.32 7.25 -8.29
CA ASN A 31 4.83 8.24 -7.32
C ASN A 31 3.36 7.97 -6.90
N PRO A 32 2.42 7.73 -7.83
CA PRO A 32 1.08 7.29 -7.47
C PRO A 32 1.06 5.97 -6.68
N ALA A 33 1.89 4.99 -7.04
CA ALA A 33 2.00 3.72 -6.29
C ALA A 33 2.45 3.94 -4.85
N ALA A 34 3.47 4.79 -4.65
CA ALA A 34 3.98 5.17 -3.33
C ALA A 34 2.91 5.85 -2.47
N LEU A 35 2.17 6.80 -3.06
CA LEU A 35 1.08 7.51 -2.36
C LEU A 35 -0.05 6.57 -1.97
N MET A 36 -0.45 5.64 -2.83
CA MET A 36 -1.45 4.63 -2.49
C MET A 36 -1.04 3.82 -1.26
N LEU A 37 0.21 3.36 -1.19
CA LEU A 37 0.69 2.59 -0.05
C LEU A 37 0.80 3.44 1.23
N LEU A 38 1.38 4.64 1.14
CA LEU A 38 1.60 5.54 2.29
C LEU A 38 0.30 6.05 2.90
N VAL A 39 -0.69 6.43 2.08
CA VAL A 39 -1.98 6.94 2.56
C VAL A 39 -2.77 5.85 3.27
N HIS A 40 -2.70 4.60 2.80
CA HIS A 40 -3.51 3.52 3.34
C HIS A 40 -2.83 2.76 4.49
N ALA A 41 -1.50 2.84 4.64
CA ALA A 41 -0.81 2.22 5.76
C ALA A 41 -1.34 2.69 7.15
N PRO A 42 -1.50 4.00 7.44
CA PRO A 42 -2.11 4.45 8.70
C PRO A 42 -3.55 3.98 8.89
N ALA A 43 -4.34 3.93 7.81
CA ALA A 43 -5.72 3.44 7.87
C ALA A 43 -5.78 1.96 8.26
N LEU A 44 -4.93 1.12 7.66
CA LEU A 44 -4.83 -0.31 7.99
C LEU A 44 -4.27 -0.52 9.39
N LEU A 45 -3.33 0.31 9.84
CA LEU A 45 -2.80 0.28 11.20
C LEU A 45 -3.91 0.58 12.22
N ALA A 46 -4.69 1.64 12.00
CA ALA A 46 -5.82 2.01 12.84
C ALA A 46 -6.87 0.88 12.90
N LEU A 47 -7.25 0.30 11.75
CA LEU A 47 -8.17 -0.84 11.69
C LEU A 47 -7.61 -2.10 12.36
N GLY A 48 -6.28 -2.28 12.35
CA GLY A 48 -5.60 -3.41 12.96
C GLY A 48 -5.45 -3.32 14.48
N LEU A 49 -5.45 -2.10 15.03
CA LEU A 49 -5.34 -1.83 16.47
C LEU A 49 -6.70 -1.61 17.15
N ALA A 50 -7.71 -1.15 16.41
CA ALA A 50 -9.04 -0.90 16.95
C ALA A 50 -9.83 -2.19 17.23
N PRO A 51 -10.75 -2.18 18.21
CA PRO A 51 -11.80 -3.20 18.30
C PRO A 51 -12.68 -3.13 17.05
N ALA A 52 -12.55 -4.13 16.18
CA ALA A 52 -13.17 -4.12 14.85
C ALA A 52 -14.21 -5.23 14.71
N SER A 53 -15.39 -4.88 14.19
CA SER A 53 -16.41 -5.86 13.79
C SER A 53 -15.91 -6.73 12.63
N LYS A 54 -16.57 -7.86 12.37
CA LYS A 54 -16.24 -8.72 11.21
C LYS A 54 -16.27 -7.92 9.91
N THR A 55 -17.29 -7.08 9.72
CA THR A 55 -17.44 -6.21 8.54
C THR A 55 -16.28 -5.23 8.41
N MET A 56 -15.85 -4.58 9.50
CA MET A 56 -14.69 -3.67 9.47
C MET A 56 -13.40 -4.39 9.11
N ARG A 57 -13.18 -5.60 9.66
CA ARG A 57 -12.01 -6.42 9.32
C ARG A 57 -12.01 -6.83 7.85
N THR A 58 -13.14 -7.32 7.35
CA THR A 58 -13.29 -7.67 5.93
C THR A 58 -13.04 -6.46 5.04
N GLY A 59 -13.60 -5.29 5.38
CA GLY A 59 -13.34 -4.04 4.67
C GLY A 59 -11.86 -3.67 4.65
N GLY A 60 -11.15 -3.82 5.77
CA GLY A 60 -9.70 -3.62 5.85
C GLY A 60 -8.90 -4.54 4.92
N PHE A 61 -9.27 -5.82 4.83
CA PHE A 61 -8.63 -6.75 3.89
C PHE A 61 -8.95 -6.45 2.43
N VAL A 62 -10.18 -6.06 2.11
CA VAL A 62 -10.58 -5.64 0.76
C VAL A 62 -9.80 -4.39 0.35
N LEU A 63 -9.67 -3.42 1.26
CA LEU A 63 -8.86 -2.22 1.04
C LEU A 63 -7.40 -2.57 0.80
N ALA A 64 -6.81 -3.42 1.64
CA ALA A 64 -5.43 -3.88 1.46
C ALA A 64 -5.22 -4.59 0.11
N ALA A 65 -6.15 -5.46 -0.29
CA ALA A 65 -6.08 -6.14 -1.58
C ALA A 65 -6.15 -5.15 -2.75
N GLY A 66 -7.05 -4.18 -2.69
CA GLY A 66 -7.15 -3.13 -3.71
C GLY A 66 -5.86 -2.32 -3.83
N VAL A 67 -5.33 -1.83 -2.71
CA VAL A 67 -4.07 -1.07 -2.72
C VAL A 67 -2.92 -1.91 -3.27
N LEU A 68 -2.81 -3.18 -2.88
CA LEU A 68 -1.77 -4.08 -3.39
C LEU A 68 -1.88 -4.30 -4.90
N LEU A 69 -3.10 -4.53 -5.42
CA LEU A 69 -3.34 -4.75 -6.84
C LEU A 69 -2.99 -3.51 -7.67
N PHE A 70 -3.48 -2.33 -7.28
CA PHE A 70 -3.27 -1.11 -8.06
C PHE A 70 -1.85 -0.54 -7.92
N ALA A 71 -1.27 -0.50 -6.70
CA ALA A 71 0.11 -0.08 -6.52
C ALA A 71 1.08 -1.07 -7.17
N GLY A 72 0.76 -2.37 -7.11
CA GLY A 72 1.50 -3.43 -7.77
C GLY A 72 1.45 -3.32 -9.30
N ASP A 73 0.28 -3.04 -9.89
CA ASP A 73 0.14 -2.78 -11.32
C ASP A 73 1.02 -1.60 -11.77
N LEU A 74 0.95 -0.47 -11.08
CA LEU A 74 1.78 0.70 -11.39
C LEU A 74 3.28 0.42 -11.25
N ALA A 75 3.69 -0.30 -10.20
CA ALA A 75 5.08 -0.73 -10.04
C ALA A 75 5.51 -1.68 -11.17
N ALA A 76 4.64 -2.63 -11.55
CA ALA A 76 4.87 -3.56 -12.64
C ALA A 76 5.04 -2.83 -13.98
N ARG A 77 4.23 -1.82 -14.27
CA ARG A 77 4.39 -0.97 -15.47
C ARG A 77 5.77 -0.36 -15.55
N HIS A 78 6.25 0.18 -14.43
CA HIS A 78 7.57 0.78 -14.34
C HIS A 78 8.72 -0.23 -14.50
N PHE A 79 8.69 -1.34 -13.76
CA PHE A 79 9.82 -2.29 -13.73
C PHE A 79 9.81 -3.33 -14.85
N LEU A 80 8.64 -3.71 -15.35
CA LEU A 80 8.47 -4.75 -16.38
C LEU A 80 8.20 -4.18 -17.76
N GLY A 81 8.03 -2.85 -17.89
CA GLY A 81 7.90 -2.17 -19.18
C GLY A 81 6.52 -2.32 -19.85
N HIS A 82 5.49 -2.74 -19.11
CA HIS A 82 4.12 -2.72 -19.60
C HIS A 82 3.59 -1.28 -19.57
N LYS A 83 3.41 -0.66 -20.74
CA LYS A 83 2.75 0.65 -20.86
C LYS A 83 1.25 0.46 -21.03
#